data_AF-A0A151PI64-F1
#
_entry.id   AF-A0A151PI64-F1
#
_cell.length_a   1.000
_cell.length_b   1.000
_cell.length_c   1.000
_cell.angle_alpha   90.00
_cell.angle_beta   90.00
_cell.angle_gamma   90.00
#
_symmetry.space_group_name_H-M   'P 1'
#
loop_
_entity.id
_entity.type
_entity.pdbx_description
1 polymer ?
#
loop_
_entity_poly.entity_id
_entity_poly.type
_entity_poly.pdbx_seq_one_letter_code
_entity_poly.pdbx_strand_id
1 'polypeptide(L)'
;MELISLNATYPELQYEDYFMNVYFGAIARDSLNSSRPISNPAETPIQINEMFDTVSYDKGACILKMLQDFLSEQVFQKGVIQYLKKYSYRNAKTCGTAWQIFVLKVIYLPEVFALLLPDPLAVQAWMLYPGSSDWLSLILSLT
;
A
#
# COMPACT_ATOMS: atom_id res chain seq x y z
N MET A 1 7.78 -6.04 1.98
CA MET A 1 8.77 -5.83 3.06
C MET A 1 10.21 -5.99 2.59
N GLU A 2 10.46 -6.62 1.42
CA GLU A 2 11.79 -6.81 0.85
C GLU A 2 12.66 -5.54 0.86
N LEU A 3 12.13 -4.41 0.37
CA LEU A 3 12.81 -3.11 0.39
C LEU A 3 13.34 -2.75 1.77
N ILE A 4 12.48 -2.77 2.80
CA ILE A 4 12.84 -2.38 4.17
C ILE A 4 13.87 -3.35 4.74
N SER A 5 13.68 -4.66 4.55
CA SER A 5 14.62 -5.65 5.08
C SER A 5 16.00 -5.57 4.43
N LEU A 6 16.06 -5.50 3.10
CA LEU A 6 17.33 -5.48 2.37
C LEU A 6 18.10 -4.20 2.63
N ASN A 7 17.42 -3.05 2.68
CA ASN A 7 18.08 -1.78 2.98
C ASN A 7 18.64 -1.75 4.41
N ALA A 8 17.97 -2.41 5.36
CA ALA A 8 18.41 -2.48 6.74
C ALA A 8 19.57 -3.48 6.97
N THR A 9 19.58 -4.62 6.25
CA THR A 9 20.57 -5.69 6.48
C THR A 9 21.75 -5.64 5.51
N TYR A 10 21.54 -5.16 4.29
CA TYR A 10 22.51 -5.14 3.19
C TYR A 10 22.45 -3.80 2.42
N PRO A 11 22.78 -2.68 3.09
CA PRO A 11 22.70 -1.35 2.48
C PRO A 11 23.60 -1.19 1.23
N GLU A 12 24.66 -1.99 1.11
CA GLU A 12 25.54 -2.03 -0.05
C GLU A 12 24.87 -2.48 -1.35
N LEU A 13 23.72 -3.16 -1.27
CA LEU A 13 22.96 -3.57 -2.44
C LEU A 13 22.21 -2.40 -3.10
N GLN A 14 22.06 -1.26 -2.40
CA GLN A 14 21.35 -0.07 -2.90
C GLN A 14 19.96 -0.42 -3.47
N TYR A 15 19.23 -1.31 -2.80
CA TYR A 15 17.97 -1.86 -3.31
C TYR A 15 16.87 -0.79 -3.50
N GLU A 16 17.00 0.35 -2.84
CA GLU A 16 16.11 1.50 -3.02
C GLU A 16 16.15 2.06 -4.44
N ASP A 17 17.33 2.08 -5.08
CA ASP A 17 17.47 2.50 -6.48
C ASP A 17 16.74 1.52 -7.43
N TYR A 18 16.77 0.23 -7.10
CA TYR A 18 16.05 -0.79 -7.85
C TYR A 18 14.53 -0.69 -7.68
N PHE A 19 14.03 -0.19 -6.55
CA PHE A 19 12.60 -0.06 -6.27
C PHE A 19 11.86 0.81 -7.29
N MET A 20 12.56 1.77 -7.92
CA MET A 20 12.00 2.56 -9.02
C MET A 20 11.53 1.68 -10.19
N ASN A 21 12.19 0.55 -10.47
CA ASN A 21 11.74 -0.39 -11.50
C ASN A 21 10.42 -1.07 -11.13
N VAL A 22 10.21 -1.38 -9.85
CA VAL A 22 8.93 -1.92 -9.34
C VAL A 22 7.81 -0.91 -9.55
N TYR A 23 8.09 0.38 -9.29
CA TYR A 23 7.14 1.45 -9.53
C TYR A 23 6.76 1.59 -11.01
N PHE A 24 7.74 1.64 -11.92
CA PHE A 24 7.46 1.71 -13.36
C PHE A 24 6.74 0.45 -13.88
N GLY A 25 7.10 -0.73 -13.36
CA GLY A 25 6.41 -1.98 -13.68
C GLY A 25 4.93 -1.97 -13.26
N ALA A 26 4.64 -1.47 -12.06
CA ALA A 26 3.28 -1.29 -11.58
C ALA A 26 2.49 -0.34 -12.48
N ILE A 27 3.03 0.84 -12.82
CA ILE A 27 2.35 1.82 -13.70
C ILE A 27 2.12 1.25 -15.09
N ALA A 28 3.12 0.57 -15.67
CA ALA A 28 3.01 0.01 -17.01
C ALA A 28 1.85 -0.99 -17.12
N ARG A 29 1.59 -1.76 -16.06
CA ARG A 29 0.44 -2.68 -16.00
C ARG A 29 -0.86 -1.96 -15.63
N ASP A 30 -0.81 -1.06 -14.66
CA ASP A 30 -1.99 -0.41 -14.13
C ASP A 30 -2.60 0.64 -15.08
N SER A 31 -1.81 1.17 -16.01
CA SER A 31 -2.26 2.10 -17.06
C SER A 31 -3.02 1.41 -18.21
N LEU A 32 -3.02 0.08 -18.28
CA LEU A 32 -3.78 -0.66 -19.29
C LEU A 32 -5.25 -0.76 -18.90
N ASN A 33 -6.15 -0.68 -19.88
CA ASN A 33 -7.60 -0.87 -19.66
C ASN A 33 -7.95 -2.29 -19.17
N SER A 34 -7.04 -3.25 -19.34
CA SER A 34 -7.14 -4.61 -18.80
C SER A 34 -6.66 -4.73 -17.35
N SER A 35 -6.25 -3.64 -16.71
CA SER A 35 -5.90 -3.62 -15.28
C SER A 35 -7.12 -3.93 -14.41
N ARG A 36 -6.88 -4.20 -13.13
CA ARG A 36 -7.89 -4.49 -12.13
C ARG A 36 -7.58 -3.76 -10.81
N PRO A 37 -8.58 -3.59 -9.92
CA PRO A 37 -8.33 -3.21 -8.54
C PRO A 37 -7.41 -4.21 -7.83
N ILE A 38 -6.65 -3.76 -6.83
CA ILE A 38 -5.83 -4.65 -5.98
C ILE A 38 -6.74 -5.64 -5.26
N SER A 39 -7.85 -5.15 -4.70
CA SER A 39 -8.87 -5.99 -4.05
C SER A 39 -9.96 -6.34 -5.05
N ASN A 40 -9.78 -7.44 -5.80
CA ASN A 40 -10.76 -7.94 -6.76
C ASN A 40 -11.35 -9.29 -6.29
N PRO A 41 -12.66 -9.54 -6.44
CA PRO A 41 -13.24 -10.85 -6.14
C PRO A 41 -12.69 -11.96 -7.04
N ALA A 42 -12.44 -13.13 -6.46
CA ALA A 42 -12.01 -14.33 -7.17
C ALA A 42 -12.66 -15.57 -6.54
N GLU A 43 -13.25 -16.43 -7.37
CA GLU A 43 -14.01 -17.61 -6.89
C GLU A 43 -13.40 -18.92 -7.42
N THR A 44 -13.00 -18.95 -8.68
CA THR A 44 -12.43 -20.14 -9.31
C THR A 44 -10.92 -20.26 -9.06
N PRO A 45 -10.32 -21.47 -9.08
CA PRO A 45 -8.88 -21.62 -8.93
C PRO A 45 -8.06 -20.82 -9.96
N ILE A 46 -8.60 -20.67 -11.17
CA ILE A 46 -7.97 -19.87 -12.25
C ILE A 46 -7.97 -18.40 -11.86
N GLN A 47 -9.12 -17.84 -11.46
CA GLN A 47 -9.22 -16.45 -10.99
C GLN A 47 -8.34 -16.19 -9.77
N ILE A 48 -8.25 -17.15 -8.83
CA ILE A 48 -7.37 -17.03 -7.66
C ILE A 48 -5.90 -16.97 -8.12
N ASN A 49 -5.51 -17.80 -9.09
CA ASN A 49 -4.16 -17.76 -9.64
C ASN A 49 -3.86 -16.43 -10.35
N GLU A 50 -4.84 -15.87 -11.04
CA GLU A 50 -4.73 -14.54 -11.69
C GLU A 50 -4.54 -13.40 -10.67
N MET A 51 -4.89 -13.59 -9.39
CA MET A 51 -4.59 -12.60 -8.35
C MET A 51 -3.11 -12.51 -7.99
N PHE A 52 -2.27 -13.47 -8.41
CA PHE A 52 -0.82 -13.43 -8.19
C PHE A 52 -0.10 -12.72 -9.35
N ASP A 53 -0.42 -11.44 -9.54
CA ASP A 53 0.08 -10.63 -10.65
C ASP A 53 0.84 -9.36 -10.17
N THR A 54 1.37 -8.61 -11.13
CA THR A 54 2.05 -7.32 -10.91
C THR A 54 1.20 -6.30 -10.13
N VAL A 55 -0.13 -6.36 -10.23
CA VAL A 55 -1.02 -5.44 -9.48
C VAL A 55 -0.98 -5.78 -8.00
N SER A 56 -1.10 -7.06 -7.63
CA SER A 56 -1.04 -7.47 -6.22
C SER A 56 0.32 -7.23 -5.59
N TYR A 57 1.41 -7.47 -6.32
CA TYR A 57 2.77 -7.33 -5.81
C TYR A 57 3.29 -5.89 -5.90
N ASP A 58 3.45 -5.37 -7.12
CA ASP A 58 4.20 -4.13 -7.35
C ASP A 58 3.35 -2.91 -6.98
N LYS A 59 2.10 -2.84 -7.45
CA LYS A 59 1.19 -1.72 -7.07
C LYS A 59 0.94 -1.71 -5.56
N GLY A 60 0.72 -2.89 -4.97
CA GLY A 60 0.58 -3.05 -3.52
C GLY A 60 1.80 -2.56 -2.73
N ALA A 61 3.01 -2.92 -3.18
CA ALA A 61 4.26 -2.45 -2.56
C ALA A 61 4.43 -0.92 -2.70
N CYS A 62 4.10 -0.35 -3.85
CA CYS A 62 4.17 1.09 -4.09
C CYS A 62 3.22 1.87 -3.17
N ILE A 63 1.98 1.41 -3.01
CA ILE A 63 1.02 2.05 -2.09
C ILE A 63 1.52 2.00 -0.64
N LEU A 64 2.06 0.86 -0.20
CA LEU A 64 2.61 0.74 1.16
C LEU A 64 3.83 1.64 1.37
N LYS A 65 4.70 1.80 0.37
CA LYS A 65 5.84 2.71 0.42
C LYS A 65 5.39 4.17 0.47
N MET A 66 4.45 4.58 -0.38
CA MET A 66 3.86 5.93 -0.29
C MET A 66 3.23 6.21 1.07
N LEU A 67 2.53 5.23 1.64
CA LEU A 67 1.94 5.37 2.98
C LEU A 67 3.00 5.50 4.07
N GLN A 68 4.12 4.76 3.96
CA GLN A 68 5.26 4.89 4.86
C GLN A 68 5.89 6.29 4.77
N ASP A 69 6.11 6.79 3.56
CA ASP A 69 6.70 8.11 3.33
C ASP A 69 5.78 9.23 3.84
N PHE A 70 4.47 9.06 3.68
CA PHE A 70 3.47 9.99 4.19
C PHE A 70 3.41 10.02 5.73
N LEU A 71 3.40 8.85 6.39
CA LEU A 71 3.22 8.75 7.85
C LEU A 71 4.51 8.90 8.65
N SER A 72 5.68 8.81 8.01
CA SER A 72 6.99 8.46 8.57
C SER A 72 7.15 6.97 8.91
N GLU A 73 8.40 6.50 8.84
CA GLU A 73 8.78 5.11 9.09
C GLU A 73 8.35 4.62 10.49
N GLN A 74 8.54 5.44 11.52
CA GLN A 74 8.28 5.07 12.92
C GLN A 74 6.78 4.85 13.17
N VAL A 75 5.94 5.72 12.61
CA VAL A 75 4.48 5.64 12.73
C VAL A 75 3.98 4.43 11.94
N PHE A 76 4.47 4.24 10.72
CA PHE A 76 4.15 3.10 9.88
C PHE A 76 4.51 1.76 10.56
N GLN A 77 5.72 1.65 11.11
CA GLN A 77 6.18 0.44 11.81
C GLN A 77 5.32 0.13 13.03
N LYS A 78 4.99 1.13 13.86
CA LYS A 78 4.05 0.96 14.98
C LYS A 78 2.70 0.43 14.51
N GLY A 79 2.20 0.93 13.39
CA GLY A 79 0.97 0.44 12.77
C GLY A 79 1.01 -1.01 12.33
N VAL A 80 2.07 -1.40 11.63
CA VAL A 80 2.29 -2.80 11.24
C VAL A 80 2.32 -3.72 12.46
N ILE A 81 3.05 -3.34 13.52
CA ILE A 81 3.12 -4.13 14.76
C ILE A 81 1.74 -4.29 15.40
N GLN A 82 0.97 -3.20 15.52
CA GLN A 82 -0.38 -3.25 16.11
C GLN A 82 -1.33 -4.09 15.27
N TYR A 83 -1.26 -3.96 13.95
CA TYR A 83 -2.06 -4.75 13.01
C TYR A 83 -1.79 -6.24 13.14
N LEU A 84 -0.52 -6.65 13.11
CA LEU A 84 -0.12 -8.04 13.26
C LEU A 84 -0.53 -8.62 14.62
N LYS A 85 -0.39 -7.86 15.71
CA LYS A 85 -0.85 -8.28 17.05
C LYS A 85 -2.37 -8.44 17.10
N LYS A 86 -3.12 -7.52 16.50
CA LYS A 86 -4.58 -7.54 16.52
C LYS A 86 -5.16 -8.75 15.79
N TYR A 87 -4.57 -9.09 14.64
CA TYR A 87 -5.02 -10.19 13.79
C TYR A 87 -4.17 -11.46 13.97
N SER A 88 -3.39 -11.56 15.05
CA SER A 88 -2.64 -12.77 15.35
C SER A 88 -3.58 -13.98 15.44
N TYR A 89 -3.23 -15.04 14.72
CA TYR A 89 -4.00 -16.28 14.62
C TYR A 89 -5.43 -16.10 14.06
N ARG A 90 -5.69 -15.01 13.32
CA ARG A 90 -6.98 -14.69 12.69
C ARG A 90 -6.76 -14.15 11.28
N ASN A 91 -7.84 -14.06 10.51
CA ASN A 91 -7.82 -13.46 9.17
C ASN A 91 -8.12 -11.95 9.25
N ALA A 92 -7.53 -11.19 8.33
CA ALA A 92 -7.84 -9.79 8.09
C ALA A 92 -8.48 -9.63 6.70
N LYS A 93 -9.35 -8.62 6.54
CA LYS A 93 -10.04 -8.32 5.29
C LYS A 93 -9.96 -6.83 5.00
N THR A 94 -9.79 -6.46 3.75
CA THR A 94 -9.72 -5.05 3.31
C THR A 94 -11.04 -4.28 3.47
N CYS A 95 -12.16 -4.92 3.82
CA CYS A 95 -13.45 -4.23 3.90
C CYS A 95 -13.48 -3.18 5.02
N GLY A 96 -13.62 -1.90 4.63
CA GLY A 96 -14.06 -0.71 5.37
C GLY A 96 -13.46 -0.47 6.76
N THR A 97 -13.67 -1.39 7.69
CA THR A 97 -13.28 -1.28 9.10
C THR A 97 -11.82 -1.69 9.36
N ALA A 98 -11.23 -2.65 8.65
CA ALA A 98 -9.88 -3.13 8.99
C ALA A 98 -8.75 -2.14 8.60
N TRP A 99 -8.91 -1.44 7.48
CA TRP A 99 -8.01 -0.35 7.09
C TRP A 99 -8.27 0.92 7.88
N GLN A 100 -9.53 1.21 8.22
CA GLN A 100 -9.84 2.18 9.26
C GLN A 100 -9.14 1.83 10.57
N ILE A 101 -9.00 0.56 10.95
CA ILE A 101 -8.23 0.20 12.15
C ILE A 101 -6.72 0.42 11.94
N PHE A 102 -6.16 0.07 10.77
CA PHE A 102 -4.74 0.29 10.45
C PHE A 102 -4.39 1.79 10.40
N VAL A 103 -5.23 2.60 9.78
CA VAL A 103 -5.06 4.04 9.59
C VAL A 103 -5.51 4.79 10.85
N LEU A 104 -6.74 4.62 11.32
CA LEU A 104 -7.28 5.38 12.46
C LEU A 104 -6.59 5.07 13.79
N LYS A 105 -6.17 3.83 14.11
CA LYS A 105 -5.50 3.59 15.41
C LYS A 105 -4.03 3.99 15.44
N VAL A 106 -3.39 4.10 14.28
CA VAL A 106 -2.01 4.61 14.15
C VAL A 106 -1.97 6.12 14.27
N ILE A 107 -3.04 6.79 13.85
CA ILE A 107 -3.19 8.25 13.81
C ILE A 107 -3.61 8.85 15.16
N TYR A 108 -4.26 8.11 16.07
CA TYR A 108 -4.64 8.62 17.40
C TYR A 108 -3.48 8.62 18.43
N LEU A 109 -2.26 8.95 18.00
CA LEU A 109 -1.28 9.58 18.88
C LEU A 109 -1.65 11.07 18.96
N PRO A 110 -1.78 11.68 20.15
CA PRO A 110 -2.33 13.03 20.31
C PRO A 110 -1.49 14.17 19.70
N GLU A 111 -0.43 13.85 18.94
CA GLU A 111 0.54 14.83 18.44
C GLU A 111 0.62 14.92 16.90
N VAL A 112 -0.15 14.13 16.14
CA VAL A 112 -0.11 14.21 14.66
C VAL A 112 -1.35 14.95 14.14
N PHE A 113 -1.12 16.18 13.70
CA PHE A 113 -2.08 17.11 13.10
C PHE A 113 -3.01 16.41 12.08
N ALA A 114 -4.31 16.39 12.36
CA ALA A 114 -5.35 15.75 11.55
C ALA A 114 -5.65 16.45 10.19
N LEU A 115 -4.81 17.39 9.74
CA LEU A 115 -5.09 18.27 8.60
C LEU A 115 -4.33 17.93 7.31
N LEU A 116 -3.42 16.96 7.34
CA LEU A 116 -2.59 16.61 6.16
C LEU A 116 -2.72 15.16 5.71
N LEU A 117 -3.38 14.30 6.49
CA LEU A 117 -3.55 12.89 6.12
C LEU A 117 -4.40 12.75 4.85
N PRO A 118 -3.98 11.94 3.86
CA PRO A 118 -4.87 11.56 2.79
C PRO A 118 -6.08 10.89 3.43
N ASP A 119 -7.26 11.37 3.08
CA ASP A 119 -8.53 10.85 3.58
C ASP A 119 -8.48 9.31 3.50
N PRO A 120 -8.83 8.56 4.57
CA PRO A 120 -8.97 7.10 4.51
C PRO A 120 -9.75 6.61 3.28
N LEU A 121 -10.70 7.41 2.78
CA LEU A 121 -11.43 7.17 1.54
C LEU A 121 -10.55 7.25 0.29
N ALA A 122 -9.57 8.15 0.23
CA ALA A 122 -8.64 8.29 -0.88
C ALA A 122 -7.69 7.10 -1.01
N VAL A 123 -7.13 6.61 0.10
CA VAL A 123 -6.29 5.40 0.10
C VAL A 123 -7.11 4.16 -0.25
N GLN A 124 -8.36 4.10 0.21
CA GLN A 124 -9.30 3.04 -0.15
C GLN A 124 -9.65 3.08 -1.65
N ALA A 125 -9.76 4.27 -2.25
CA ALA A 125 -9.97 4.42 -3.68
C ALA A 125 -8.83 3.78 -4.49
N TRP A 126 -7.56 3.94 -4.08
CA TRP A 126 -6.41 3.32 -4.77
C TRP A 126 -6.41 1.80 -4.77
N MET A 127 -7.06 1.18 -3.78
CA MET A 127 -7.20 -0.29 -3.69
C MET A 127 -8.40 -0.81 -4.47
N LEU A 128 -9.42 0.02 -4.68
CA LEU A 128 -10.72 -0.36 -5.24
C LEU A 128 -10.91 0.06 -6.70
N TYR A 129 -10.11 0.99 -7.21
CA TYR A 129 -10.18 1.42 -8.61
C TYR A 129 -8.91 1.03 -9.39
N PRO A 130 -9.06 0.53 -10.64
CA PRO A 130 -7.94 0.33 -11.55
C PRO A 130 -7.48 1.67 -12.12
N GLY A 131 -6.19 1.78 -12.48
CA GLY A 131 -5.68 2.95 -13.20
C GLY A 131 -4.66 3.79 -12.42
N SER A 132 -3.67 4.29 -13.15
CA SER A 132 -2.60 5.14 -12.62
C SER A 132 -2.98 6.63 -12.54
N SER A 133 -4.16 7.03 -13.03
CA SER A 133 -4.61 8.44 -13.07
C SER A 133 -4.75 9.05 -11.68
N ASP A 134 -5.05 8.25 -10.67
CA ASP A 134 -5.18 8.69 -9.27
C ASP A 134 -3.83 8.91 -8.57
N TRP A 135 -2.71 8.53 -9.19
CA TRP A 135 -1.37 8.72 -8.63
C TRP A 135 -0.85 10.14 -8.89
N LEU A 136 -1.20 10.73 -10.04
CA LEU A 136 -0.81 12.09 -10.42
C LEU A 136 -1.56 13.17 -9.64
N SER A 137 -2.84 12.92 -9.32
CA SER A 137 -3.62 13.85 -8.48
C SER A 137 -3.05 13.96 -7.06
N LEU A 138 -2.43 12.90 -6.54
CA LEU A 138 -1.79 12.92 -5.23
C LEU A 138 -0.42 13.63 -5.25
N ILE A 139 0.42 13.37 -6.26
CA ILE A 139 1.72 14.06 -6.41
C ILE A 139 1.51 15.57 -6.51
N LEU A 140 0.46 16.01 -7.23
CA LEU A 140 0.11 17.43 -7.35
C LEU A 140 -0.56 18.02 -6.09
N SER A 141 -1.10 17.19 -5.19
CA SER A 141 -1.67 17.63 -3.91
C SER A 141 -0.63 17.77 -2.79
N LEU A 142 0.58 17.22 -3.00
CA LEU A 142 1.69 17.23 -2.06
C LEU A 142 2.80 18.25 -2.43
N THR A 143 2.55 19.10 -3.44
CA THR A 143 3.36 20.27 -3.84
C THR A 143 2.55 21.55 -3.72
#